data_AF-X8CG09-F1
#
_entry.id   AF-X8CG09-F1
#
_cell.length_a   1.000
_cell.length_b   1.000
_cell.length_c   1.000
_cell.angle_alpha   90.00
_cell.angle_beta   90.00
_cell.angle_gamma   90.00
#
_symmetry.space_group_name_H-M   'P 1'
#
loop_
_entity.id
_entity.type
_entity.pdbx_description
1 polymer ?
#
loop_
_entity_poly.entity_id
_entity_poly.type
_entity_poly.pdbx_seq_one_letter_code
_entity_poly.pdbx_strand_id
1 'polypeptide(L)'
;MSGRGPGQRVAVAVPRSAEAIVAILAVLKTGAAYVPIDPSVPAARVQFVLGDAAPIAAVTTAEVRRSWVASPGRSSTSTTPPSPASRHGLPVPSADSIAYIIYTSGTTGTPRAWR
;
A
#
# COMPACT_ATOMS: atom_id res chain seq x y z
N MET A 1 10.27 12.18 0.36
CA MET A 1 9.31 12.30 -0.76
C MET A 1 9.41 11.05 -1.64
N SER A 2 9.13 9.88 -1.07
CA SER A 2 9.36 8.59 -1.72
C SER A 2 7.99 8.02 -2.06
N GLY A 3 7.60 8.04 -3.34
CA GLY A 3 6.21 7.75 -3.73
C GLY A 3 5.86 8.01 -5.20
N ARG A 4 6.58 8.93 -5.86
CA ARG A 4 6.24 9.37 -7.23
C ARG A 4 6.89 8.47 -8.28
N GLY A 5 6.10 7.98 -9.22
CA GLY A 5 6.60 7.35 -10.45
C GLY A 5 5.75 6.17 -10.93
N PRO A 6 5.53 6.04 -12.26
CA PRO A 6 4.98 4.82 -12.85
C PRO A 6 5.76 3.57 -12.39
N GLY A 7 5.05 2.48 -12.10
CA GLY A 7 5.63 1.22 -11.62
C GLY A 7 5.96 1.16 -10.13
N GLN A 8 5.81 2.27 -9.40
CA GLN A 8 5.87 2.28 -7.94
C GLN A 8 4.59 1.72 -7.32
N ARG A 9 4.72 1.13 -6.13
CA ARG A 9 3.63 0.50 -5.38
C ARG A 9 3.53 1.09 -4.00
N VAL A 10 2.32 1.40 -3.56
CA VAL A 10 2.04 1.89 -2.22
C VAL A 10 1.02 0.97 -1.56
N ALA A 11 1.38 0.40 -0.41
CA ALA A 11 0.44 -0.40 0.37
C ALA A 11 -0.64 0.51 0.98
N VAL A 12 -1.89 0.07 0.96
CA VAL A 12 -3.01 0.74 1.62
C VAL A 12 -3.61 -0.22 2.63
N ALA A 13 -3.38 0.07 3.92
CA ALA A 13 -3.84 -0.72 5.05
C ALA A 13 -4.68 0.15 5.98
N VAL A 14 -5.83 0.58 5.48
CA VAL A 14 -6.82 1.41 6.17
C VAL A 14 -8.12 0.59 6.25
N PRO A 15 -8.75 0.47 7.42
CA PRO A 15 -10.06 -0.19 7.54
C PRO A 15 -11.10 0.44 6.59
N ARG A 16 -12.15 -0.31 6.26
CA ARG A 16 -13.21 0.18 5.35
C ARG A 16 -13.80 1.49 5.88
N SER A 17 -13.54 2.59 5.19
CA SER A 17 -14.04 3.93 5.51
C SER A 17 -13.91 4.87 4.30
N ALA A 18 -14.40 6.11 4.43
CA ALA A 18 -14.18 7.13 3.41
C ALA A 18 -12.69 7.47 3.24
N GLU A 19 -11.92 7.44 4.32
CA GLU A 19 -10.47 7.66 4.33
C GLU A 19 -9.72 6.59 3.53
N ALA A 20 -10.23 5.34 3.50
CA ALA A 20 -9.65 4.30 2.64
C ALA A 20 -9.80 4.67 1.16
N ILE A 21 -10.94 5.21 0.74
CA ILE A 21 -11.15 5.70 -0.63
C ILE A 21 -10.24 6.90 -0.93
N VAL A 22 -10.13 7.84 0.01
CA VAL A 22 -9.22 9.00 -0.12
C VAL A 22 -7.77 8.53 -0.27
N ALA A 23 -7.34 7.54 0.51
CA ALA A 23 -5.99 6.97 0.41
C ALA A 23 -5.73 6.33 -0.95
N ILE A 24 -6.68 5.54 -1.47
CA ILE A 24 -6.59 4.94 -2.81
C ILE A 24 -6.44 6.03 -3.88
N LEU A 25 -7.31 7.04 -3.85
CA LEU A 25 -7.27 8.14 -4.82
C LEU A 25 -5.99 8.96 -4.70
N ALA A 26 -5.48 9.17 -3.49
CA ALA A 26 -4.21 9.87 -3.26
C ALA A 26 -3.03 9.12 -3.89
N VAL A 27 -2.98 7.79 -3.76
CA VAL A 27 -1.97 6.95 -4.40
C VAL A 27 -2.07 7.05 -5.92
N LEU A 28 -3.27 6.85 -6.48
CA LEU A 28 -3.48 6.88 -7.93
C LEU A 28 -3.11 8.25 -8.55
N LYS A 29 -3.39 9.36 -7.84
CA LYS A 29 -2.98 10.70 -8.28
C LYS A 29 -1.46 10.89 -8.39
N THR A 30 -0.66 10.04 -7.75
CA THR A 30 0.81 10.06 -7.90
C THR A 30 1.33 9.26 -9.11
N GLY A 31 0.45 8.51 -9.78
CA GLY A 31 0.80 7.54 -10.82
C GLY A 31 1.30 6.18 -10.29
N ALA A 32 1.28 5.97 -8.97
CA ALA A 32 1.63 4.69 -8.35
C ALA A 32 0.42 3.75 -8.29
N ALA A 33 0.69 2.44 -8.29
CA ALA A 33 -0.31 1.41 -8.04
C ALA A 33 -0.57 1.27 -6.54
N TYR A 34 -1.82 1.07 -6.13
CA TYR A 34 -2.11 0.71 -4.74
C TYR A 34 -2.13 -0.81 -4.54
N VAL A 35 -1.65 -1.25 -3.37
CA VAL A 35 -1.69 -2.65 -2.94
C VAL A 35 -2.59 -2.73 -1.71
N PRO A 36 -3.85 -3.16 -1.83
CA PRO A 36 -4.75 -3.23 -0.68
C PRO A 36 -4.32 -4.36 0.26
N ILE A 37 -4.24 -4.03 1.54
CA ILE A 37 -3.93 -4.98 2.60
C ILE A 37 -5.02 -4.87 3.66
N ASP A 38 -5.77 -5.95 3.84
CA ASP A 38 -6.69 -6.08 4.97
C ASP A 38 -5.86 -6.32 6.25
N PRO A 39 -5.91 -5.43 7.25
CA PRO A 39 -5.14 -5.58 8.49
C PRO A 39 -5.65 -6.71 9.39
N SER A 40 -6.82 -7.29 9.12
CA SER A 40 -7.41 -8.39 9.89
C SER A 40 -6.91 -9.78 9.49
N VAL A 41 -6.22 -9.89 8.34
CA VAL A 41 -5.62 -11.17 7.90
C VAL A 41 -4.40 -11.52 8.76
N PRO A 42 -4.01 -12.81 8.84
CA PRO A 42 -2.85 -13.22 9.61
C PRO A 42 -1.57 -12.46 9.24
N ALA A 43 -0.71 -12.16 10.22
CA ALA A 43 0.53 -11.40 10.02
C ALA A 43 1.42 -12.00 8.91
N ALA A 44 1.48 -13.33 8.80
CA ALA A 44 2.21 -14.03 7.74
C ALA A 44 1.69 -13.67 6.34
N ARG A 45 0.36 -13.55 6.16
CA ARG A 45 -0.24 -13.13 4.89
C ARG A 45 0.15 -11.69 4.56
N VAL A 46 0.15 -10.80 5.55
CA VAL A 46 0.57 -9.42 5.31
C VAL A 46 2.05 -9.35 4.94
N GLN A 47 2.91 -10.10 5.62
CA GLN A 47 4.35 -10.14 5.32
C GLN A 47 4.62 -10.70 3.92
N PHE A 48 3.89 -11.74 3.52
CA PHE A 48 3.95 -12.25 2.16
C PHE A 48 3.63 -11.15 1.14
N VAL A 49 2.50 -10.44 1.31
CA VAL A 49 2.09 -9.39 0.37
C VAL A 49 3.12 -8.25 0.33
N LEU A 50 3.62 -7.81 1.49
CA LEU A 50 4.63 -6.75 1.55
C LEU A 50 5.96 -7.18 0.93
N GLY A 51 6.38 -8.43 1.15
CA GLY A 51 7.62 -8.98 0.60
C GLY A 51 7.58 -9.15 -0.92
N ASP A 52 6.48 -9.68 -1.45
CA ASP A 52 6.31 -9.89 -2.89
C ASP A 52 6.04 -8.57 -3.64
N ALA A 53 5.14 -7.73 -3.11
CA ALA A 53 4.80 -6.47 -3.75
C ALA A 53 5.90 -5.42 -3.64
N ALA A 54 6.76 -5.50 -2.61
CA ALA A 54 7.83 -4.55 -2.31
C ALA A 54 7.38 -3.07 -2.43
N PRO A 55 6.32 -2.65 -1.71
CA PRO A 55 5.84 -1.28 -1.80
C PRO A 55 6.85 -0.31 -1.19
N ILE A 56 6.99 0.86 -1.80
CA ILE A 56 7.92 1.90 -1.35
C ILE A 56 7.42 2.69 -0.14
N ALA A 57 6.12 2.59 0.16
CA ALA A 57 5.46 3.22 1.29
C ALA A 57 4.18 2.46 1.67
N ALA A 58 3.65 2.74 2.86
CA ALA A 58 2.34 2.27 3.29
C ALA A 58 1.50 3.44 3.85
N VAL A 59 0.26 3.55 3.40
CA VAL A 59 -0.77 4.43 3.98
C VAL A 59 -1.59 3.59 4.96
N THR A 60 -1.62 3.99 6.22
CA THR A 60 -2.29 3.25 7.29
C THR A 60 -2.71 4.17 8.43
N THR A 61 -3.51 3.66 9.37
CA THR A 61 -3.89 4.40 10.59
C THR A 61 -2.89 4.14 11.71
N ALA A 62 -2.85 5.03 12.71
CA ALA A 62 -2.01 4.83 13.89
C ALA A 62 -2.39 3.56 14.69
N GLU A 63 -3.65 3.14 14.61
CA GLU A 63 -4.14 1.91 15.23
C GLU A 63 -3.61 0.66 14.53
N VAL A 64 -3.80 0.55 13.21
CA VAL A 64 -3.30 -0.59 12.42
C VAL A 64 -1.77 -0.66 12.48
N ARG A 65 -1.07 0.48 12.45
CA ARG A 65 0.38 0.51 12.63
C ARG A 65 0.79 -0.08 13.99
N ARG A 66 0.10 0.26 15.07
CA ARG A 66 0.40 -0.25 16.42
C ARG A 66 0.21 -1.76 16.50
N SER A 67 -0.86 -2.30 15.92
CA SER A 67 -1.09 -3.76 15.91
C SER A 67 -0.02 -4.49 15.09
N TRP A 68 0.45 -3.91 14.00
CA TRP A 68 1.53 -4.47 13.20
C TRP A 68 2.89 -4.42 13.91
N VAL A 69 3.22 -3.33 14.60
CA VAL A 69 4.49 -3.21 15.35
C VAL A 69 4.51 -4.13 16.57
N ALA A 70 3.36 -4.34 17.22
CA ALA A 70 3.25 -5.23 18.38
C ALA A 70 3.36 -6.72 18.00
N SER A 71 3.29 -7.06 16.71
CA SER A 71 3.42 -8.45 16.22
C SER A 71 4.89 -8.88 16.19
N PRO A 72 5.29 -9.96 16.90
CA PRO A 72 6.67 -10.45 16.89
C PRO A 72 7.16 -10.75 15.46
N GLY A 73 8.36 -10.29 15.11
CA GLY A 73 8.99 -10.58 13.81
C GLY A 73 8.73 -9.56 12.68
N ARG A 74 8.18 -8.37 12.98
CA ARG A 74 8.08 -7.27 12.01
C ARG A 74 9.23 -6.27 12.15
N SER A 75 9.93 -6.02 11.04
CA SER A 75 10.92 -4.93 10.95
C SER A 75 10.22 -3.57 11.11
N SER A 76 10.79 -2.68 11.91
CA SER A 76 10.24 -1.36 12.20
C SER A 76 10.16 -0.52 10.92
N THR A 77 8.95 -0.19 10.46
CA THR A 77 8.77 0.74 9.35
C THR A 77 9.06 2.17 9.82
N SER A 78 10.05 2.82 9.20
CA SER A 78 10.31 4.25 9.41
C SER A 78 9.07 5.06 9.03
N THR A 79 8.58 5.88 9.96
CA THR A 79 7.38 6.69 9.77
C THR A 79 7.80 8.10 9.39
N THR A 80 7.47 8.52 8.17
CA THR A 80 7.53 9.93 7.79
C THR A 80 6.13 10.51 7.89
N PRO A 81 5.87 11.51 8.74
CA PRO A 81 4.56 12.18 8.75
C PRO A 81 4.28 12.77 7.36
N PRO A 82 3.00 12.82 6.93
CA PRO A 82 2.65 13.43 5.67
C PRO A 82 3.10 14.89 5.70
N SER A 83 4.09 15.25 4.88
CA SER A 83 4.40 16.66 4.61
C SER A 83 3.23 17.25 3.82
N PRO A 84 2.80 18.50 4.08
CA PRO A 84 1.84 19.17 3.22
C PRO A 84 2.34 19.08 1.78
N ALA A 85 1.57 18.44 0.92
CA ALA A 85 1.93 18.28 -0.48
C ALA A 85 1.96 19.68 -1.13
N SER A 86 3.05 20.00 -1.80
CA SER A 86 3.08 21.15 -2.69
C SER A 86 1.97 20.97 -3.74
N ARG A 87 1.12 21.98 -3.91
CA ARG A 87 0.01 22.01 -4.89
C ARG A 87 0.50 22.01 -6.35
N HIS A 88 1.82 22.01 -6.59
CA HIS A 88 2.37 21.91 -7.93
C HIS A 88 2.07 20.52 -8.52
N GLY A 89 1.49 20.55 -9.72
CA GLY A 89 0.78 19.45 -10.37
C GLY A 89 1.49 18.12 -10.26
N LEU A 90 0.82 17.15 -9.63
CA LEU A 90 1.20 15.76 -9.82
C LEU A 90 1.09 15.47 -11.32
N PRO A 91 2.05 14.72 -11.91
CA PRO A 91 1.93 14.32 -13.30
C PRO A 91 0.61 13.58 -13.50
N VAL A 92 -0.06 13.86 -14.63
CA VAL A 92 -1.30 13.17 -14.99
C VAL A 92 -0.96 11.67 -15.15
N PRO A 93 -1.62 10.76 -14.43
CA PRO A 93 -1.38 9.33 -14.58
C PRO A 93 -1.72 8.89 -16.02
N SER A 94 -0.86 8.06 -16.62
CA SER A 94 -1.17 7.43 -17.92
C SER A 94 -2.22 6.33 -17.74
N ALA A 95 -3.13 6.19 -18.71
CA ALA A 95 -4.13 5.13 -18.74
C ALA A 95 -3.50 3.72 -18.78
N ASP A 96 -2.27 3.60 -19.28
CA ASP A 96 -1.53 2.33 -19.35
C ASP A 96 -0.81 1.98 -18.03
N SER A 97 -0.90 2.84 -17.01
CA SER A 97 -0.26 2.59 -15.71
C SER A 97 -1.04 1.55 -14.91
N ILE A 98 -0.34 0.64 -14.24
CA ILE A 98 -0.96 -0.28 -13.29
C ILE A 98 -1.65 0.53 -12.19
N ALA A 99 -2.96 0.32 -12.02
CA ALA A 99 -3.74 1.00 -10.99
C ALA A 99 -3.66 0.28 -9.63
N TYR A 100 -3.65 -1.05 -9.65
CA TYR A 100 -3.65 -1.86 -8.43
C TYR A 100 -2.99 -3.22 -8.62
N ILE A 101 -2.58 -3.83 -7.51
CA ILE A 101 -2.17 -5.23 -7.46
C ILE A 101 -2.96 -5.91 -6.34
N ILE A 102 -3.82 -6.86 -6.70
CA ILE A 102 -4.68 -7.58 -5.74
C ILE A 102 -4.18 -9.02 -5.60
N TYR A 103 -3.93 -9.42 -4.34
CA TYR A 103 -3.51 -10.77 -4.00
C TYR A 103 -4.71 -11.61 -3.57
N THR A 104 -5.03 -12.63 -4.36
CA THR A 104 -6.03 -13.63 -3.99
C THR A 104 -5.38 -14.81 -3.25
N SER A 105 -6.19 -15.64 -2.61
CA SER A 105 -5.73 -16.92 -2.07
C SER A 105 -5.32 -17.83 -3.25
N GLY A 106 -4.02 -18.13 -3.36
CA GLY A 106 -3.53 -19.09 -4.34
C GLY A 106 -3.83 -20.52 -3.88
N THR A 107 -4.35 -21.37 -4.76
CA THR A 107 -4.62 -22.79 -4.48
C THR A 107 -3.36 -23.65 -4.36
N THR A 108 -2.17 -23.10 -4.66
CA THR A 108 -0.88 -23.81 -4.65
C THR A 108 0.10 -23.34 -3.57
N GLY A 109 -0.37 -22.57 -2.57
CA GLY A 109 0.49 -22.04 -1.49
C GLY A 109 1.34 -20.82 -1.88
N THR A 110 1.55 -20.59 -3.19
CA THR A 110 2.15 -19.37 -3.75
C THR A 110 1.10 -18.55 -4.53
N PRO A 111 0.66 -17.40 -4.00
CA PRO A 111 -0.23 -16.46 -4.69
C PRO A 111 0.38 -15.89 -5.97
N ARG A 112 -0.40 -15.81 -7.06
CA ARG A 112 -0.05 -15.07 -8.29
C ARG A 112 -0.58 -13.65 -8.20
N ALA A 113 0.26 -12.67 -8.54
CA ALA A 113 -0.18 -11.30 -8.80
C ALA A 113 -0.71 -11.20 -10.24
N TRP A 114 -1.93 -10.67 -10.40
CA TRP A 114 -2.48 -10.30 -11.70
C TRP A 114 -2.09 -8.85 -11.99
N ARG A 115 -1.55 -8.61 -13.18
CA ARG A 115 -1.16 -7.27 -13.67
C ARG A 115 -2.31 -6.63 -14.42
#